data_AF-A0AA36GDK1-F1
#
_entry.id   AF-A0AA36GDK1-F1
#
_cell.length_a   1.000
_cell.length_b   1.000
_cell.length_c   1.000
_cell.angle_alpha   90.00
_cell.angle_beta   90.00
_cell.angle_gamma   90.00
#
_symmetry.space_group_name_H-M   'P 1'
#
loop_
_entity.id
_entity.type
_entity.pdbx_description
1 polymer ?
#
loop_
_entity_poly.entity_id
_entity_poly.type
_entity_poly.pdbx_seq_one_letter_code
_entity_poly.pdbx_strand_id
1 'polypeptide(L)' 'METTPTTEDSLKNTIFLVLANKQDLPNALSAGELAEKLGLAENRSHRRHIQATCAHNGDGIYDGLDWIEKHLPPQQPT' A
#
# COMPACT_ATOMS: atom_id res chain seq x y z
N MET A 1 -29.40 -17.64 0.67
CA MET A 1 -28.87 -16.82 -0.44
C MET A 1 -27.67 -16.10 0.13
N GLU A 2 -26.47 -16.64 -0.14
CA GLU A 2 -25.22 -16.04 0.33
C GLU A 2 -24.86 -14.95 -0.67
N THR A 3 -25.02 -13.69 -0.27
CA THR A 3 -24.62 -12.55 -1.10
C THR A 3 -23.12 -12.40 -0.97
N THR A 4 -22.37 -12.85 -1.97
CA THR A 4 -20.94 -12.55 -2.07
C THR A 4 -20.76 -11.04 -1.96
N PRO A 5 -19.92 -10.53 -1.05
CA PRO A 5 -19.70 -9.09 -0.94
C PRO A 5 -19.21 -8.57 -2.30
N THR A 6 -19.83 -7.49 -2.77
CA THR A 6 -19.37 -6.79 -3.97
C THR A 6 -17.95 -6.29 -3.73
N THR A 7 -17.13 -6.19 -4.78
CA THR A 7 -15.73 -5.72 -4.68
C THR A 7 -15.62 -4.39 -3.92
N GLU A 8 -16.60 -3.49 -4.08
CA GLU A 8 -16.69 -2.23 -3.35
C GLU A 8 -16.83 -2.41 -1.84
N ASP A 9 -17.53 -3.46 -1.39
CA ASP A 9 -17.72 -3.76 0.03
C ASP A 9 -16.46 -4.35 0.67
N SER A 10 -15.75 -5.23 -0.06
CA SER A 10 -14.46 -5.78 0.37
C SER A 10 -13.36 -4.73 0.50
N LEU A 11 -13.43 -3.65 -0.29
CA LEU A 11 -12.44 -2.57 -0.27
C LEU A 11 -12.70 -1.55 0.85
N LYS A 12 -13.92 -1.46 1.40
CA LYS A 12 -14.22 -0.62 2.57
C LYS A 12 -13.35 -1.08 3.75
N ASN A 13 -12.58 -0.15 4.33
CA ASN A 13 -11.59 -0.43 5.39
C ASN A 13 -10.37 -1.27 5.00
N THR A 14 -10.12 -1.51 3.71
CA THR A 14 -8.85 -2.12 3.27
C THR A 14 -7.68 -1.16 3.46
N ILE A 15 -6.52 -1.72 3.81
CA ILE A 15 -5.24 -1.03 3.96
C ILE A 15 -4.45 -1.16 2.66
N PHE A 16 -3.85 -0.07 2.20
CA PHE A 16 -3.04 -0.07 0.98
C PHE A 16 -1.57 0.20 1.29
N LEU A 17 -0.69 -0.69 0.80
CA LEU A 17 0.73 -0.41 0.67
C LEU A 17 1.04 -0.15 -0.80
N VAL A 18 1.65 1.00 -1.06
CA VAL A 18 2.16 1.36 -2.38
C VAL A 18 3.68 1.20 -2.34
N LEU A 19 4.21 0.24 -3.10
CA LEU A 19 5.65 0.13 -3.30
C LEU A 19 6.04 1.05 -4.46
N ALA A 20 6.69 2.17 -4.14
CA ALA A 20 7.28 3.08 -5.12
C ALA A 20 8.55 2.43 -5.69
N ASN A 21 8.33 1.44 -6.56
CA ASN A 21 9.36 0.56 -7.08
C ASN A 21 10.24 1.25 -8.14
N LYS A 22 11.40 0.66 -8.41
CA LYS A 22 12.42 1.07 -9.38
C LYS A 22 13.22 2.32 -8.98
N GLN A 23 13.44 2.52 -7.68
CA GLN A 23 14.24 3.65 -7.18
C GLN A 23 15.72 3.58 -7.59
N ASP A 24 16.17 2.46 -8.17
CA ASP A 24 17.47 2.29 -8.80
C ASP A 24 17.61 3.01 -10.16
N LEU A 25 16.49 3.32 -10.82
CA LEU A 25 16.54 3.91 -12.16
C LEU A 25 16.78 5.42 -12.12
N PRO A 26 17.55 5.95 -13.09
CA PRO A 26 17.65 7.39 -13.26
C PRO A 26 16.25 7.97 -13.58
N ASN A 27 15.93 9.10 -12.96
CA ASN A 27 14.64 9.79 -13.07
C ASN A 27 13.44 9.06 -12.42
N ALA A 28 13.69 8.08 -11.54
CA ALA A 28 12.64 7.57 -10.68
C ALA A 28 12.09 8.72 -9.80
N LEU A 29 10.77 8.83 -9.73
CA LEU A 29 10.13 9.74 -8.78
C LEU A 29 10.35 9.21 -7.37
N SER A 30 10.61 10.11 -6.43
CA SER A 30 10.64 9.77 -5.02
C SER A 30 9.26 9.27 -4.57
N ALA A 31 9.22 8.52 -3.47
CA ALA A 31 7.97 8.08 -2.85
C ALA A 31 7.02 9.26 -2.54
N GLY A 32 7.55 10.41 -2.14
CA GLY A 32 6.76 11.62 -1.87
C GLY A 32 6.09 12.17 -3.13
N GLU A 33 6.88 12.40 -4.20
CA GLU A 33 6.35 12.90 -5.47
C GLU A 33 5.32 11.94 -6.09
N LEU A 34 5.55 10.63 -5.97
CA LEU A 34 4.60 9.64 -6.44
C LEU A 34 3.32 9.65 -5.62
N ALA A 35 3.39 9.82 -4.30
CA ALA A 35 2.21 9.92 -3.44
C ALA A 35 1.35 11.14 -3.78
N GLU A 36 1.97 12.29 -4.07
CA GLU A 36 1.27 13.49 -4.52
C GLU A 36 0.56 13.27 -5.86
N LYS A 37 1.28 12.72 -6.85
CA LYS A 37 0.70 12.47 -8.19
C LYS A 37 -0.43 11.44 -8.17
N LEU A 38 -0.38 10.48 -7.25
CA LEU A 38 -1.44 9.49 -7.05
C LEU A 38 -2.58 10.00 -6.15
N GLY A 39 -2.50 11.24 -5.64
CA GLY A 39 -3.51 11.82 -4.76
C GLY A 39 -3.67 11.05 -3.44
N LEU A 40 -2.62 10.38 -2.95
CA LEU A 40 -2.71 9.55 -1.74
C LEU A 40 -3.03 10.40 -0.50
N ALA A 41 -2.62 11.67 -0.52
CA ALA A 41 -2.88 12.64 0.53
C ALA A 41 -4.33 13.14 0.58
N GLU A 42 -5.14 12.97 -0.48
CA GLU A 42 -6.52 13.49 -0.53
C GLU A 42 -7.54 12.44 -0.08
N ASN A 43 -7.20 11.16 -0.22
CA ASN A 43 -8.13 10.09 0.08
C ASN A 43 -7.99 9.63 1.55
N ARG A 44 -8.89 10.10 2.42
CA ARG A 44 -8.89 9.83 3.87
C ARG A 44 -9.54 8.51 4.28
N SER A 45 -10.24 7.85 3.36
CA SER A 45 -11.09 6.69 3.68
C SER A 45 -10.33 5.41 4.02
N HIS A 46 -9.02 5.37 3.74
CA HIS A 46 -8.20 4.17 3.93
C HIS A 46 -6.86 4.51 4.56
N ARG A 47 -6.36 3.62 5.40
CA ARG A 47 -4.96 3.67 5.86
C ARG A 47 -4.06 3.32 4.69
N ARG A 48 -3.04 4.15 4.46
CA ARG A 48 -2.11 3.97 3.37
C ARG A 48 -0.68 4.21 3.81
N HIS A 49 0.23 3.56 3.11
CA HIS A 49 1.66 3.83 3.20
C HIS A 49 2.28 3.72 1.81
N ILE A 50 3.26 4.58 1.57
CA ILE A 50 4.11 4.48 0.40
C ILE A 50 5.53 4.20 0.86
N GLN A 51 6.14 3.20 0.26
CA GLN A 51 7.50 2.77 0.60
C GLN A 51 8.35 2.84 -0.66
N ALA A 52 9.48 3.53 -0.57
CA ALA A 52 10.50 3.53 -1.62
C ALA A 52 11.08 2.11 -1.75
N THR A 53 11.16 1.58 -2.96
CA THR A 53 11.53 0.18 -3.18
C THR A 53 12.41 0.00 -4.41
N CYS A 54 13.35 -0.93 -4.34
CA CYS A 54 14.02 -1.49 -5.51
C CYS A 54 13.85 -3.01 -5.49
N ALA A 55 12.98 -3.52 -6.36
CA ALA A 55 12.72 -4.96 -6.42
C ALA A 55 13.93 -5.78 -6.92
N HIS A 56 14.88 -5.14 -7.62
CA HIS A 56 16.06 -5.83 -8.14
C HIS A 56 17.03 -6.26 -7.04
N ASN A 57 17.22 -5.42 -6.01
CA ASN A 57 18.11 -5.71 -4.88
C ASN A 57 17.36 -6.01 -3.57
N GLY A 58 16.04 -5.80 -3.54
CA GLY A 58 15.18 -6.08 -2.39
C GLY A 58 15.00 -4.92 -1.42
N ASP A 59 15.59 -3.74 -1.69
CA ASP A 59 15.54 -2.60 -0.79
C ASP A 59 14.10 -2.13 -0.55
N GLY A 60 13.77 -1.86 0.72
CA GLY A 60 12.48 -1.31 1.13
C GLY A 60 11.29 -2.28 1.06
N ILE A 61 11.46 -3.51 0.55
CA ILE A 61 10.36 -4.49 0.50
C ILE A 61 9.95 -4.87 1.92
N TYR A 62 10.91 -5.28 2.75
CA TYR A 62 10.64 -5.71 4.12
C TYR A 62 10.07 -4.59 4.98
N ASP A 63 10.55 -3.35 4.83
CA ASP A 63 10.02 -2.20 5.55
C ASP A 63 8.54 -1.96 5.24
N GLY A 64 8.17 -2.06 3.95
CA GLY A 64 6.78 -1.92 3.52
C GLY A 64 5.90 -3.05 4.07
N LEU A 65 6.39 -4.28 4.06
CA LEU A 65 5.66 -5.44 4.57
C LEU A 65 5.50 -5.40 6.10
N ASP A 66 6.55 -5.03 6.83
CA ASP A 66 6.52 -4.79 8.28
C ASP A 66 5.52 -3.69 8.63
N TRP A 67 5.44 -2.63 7.80
CA TRP A 67 4.39 -1.62 7.98
C TRP A 67 2.99 -2.23 7.82
N ILE A 68 2.74 -3.03 6.78
CA ILE A 68 1.43 -3.69 6.63
C ILE A 68 1.12 -4.57 7.84
N GLU A 69 2.06 -5.42 8.25
CA GLU A 69 1.87 -6.37 9.35
C GLU A 69 1.40 -5.67 10.62
N LYS A 70 2.02 -4.54 10.96
CA LYS A 70 1.67 -3.71 12.12
C LYS A 70 0.30 -3.06 12.05
N HIS A 71 -0.26 -2.91 10.84
CA HIS A 71 -1.51 -2.20 10.62
C HIS A 71 -2.66 -3.11 10.24
N LEU A 72 -2.40 -4.37 9.86
CA LEU A 72 -3.43 -5.35 9.54
C LEU A 72 -4.43 -5.48 10.69
N PRO A 73 -5.74 -5.53 10.39
CA PRO A 73 -6.73 -5.83 11.41
C PRO A 73 -6.45 -7.23 11.98
N PRO A 74 -6.72 -7.46 13.28
CA PRO A 74 -6.64 -8.80 13.84
C PRO A 74 -7.51 -9.75 13.01
N GLN A 75 -6.93 -10.89 12.65
CA GLN A 75 -7.65 -11.95 11.94
C GLN A 75 -8.88 -12.34 12.80
N GLN A 76 -10.08 -12.24 12.24
CA GLN A 76 -11.26 -12.81 12.90
C GLN A 76 -11.07 -14.33 12.94
N PRO A 77 -11.25 -14.99 14.11
CA PRO A 77 -11.15 -16.44 14.19
C PRO A 77 -12.23 -17.05 13.28
N THR A 78 -11.81 -18.01 12.47
CA THR A 78 -12.65 -18.78 11.54
C THR A 78 -13.60 -19.71 12.29
#